data_AF-A0A2L0UHM4-F1
#
_entry.id   AF-A0A2L0UHM4-F1
#
_cell.length_a   1.000
_cell.length_b   1.000
_cell.length_c   1.000
_cell.angle_alpha   90.00
_cell.angle_beta   90.00
_cell.angle_gamma   90.00
#
_symmetry.space_group_name_H-M   'P 1'
#
loop_
_entity.id
_entity.type
_entity.pdbx_description
1 polymer ?
#
loop_
_entity_poly.entity_id
_entity_poly.type
_entity_poly.pdbx_seq_one_letter_code
_entity_poly.pdbx_strand_id
1 'polypeptide(L)'
;MLSAPATPDQGGPVPDAITAEQERFRSSLTRTIEEFLAEQRDVLAAISDESLPLIASIATLTGGGKRMRALLCYWGWRAAGGSPSSPAPVVAGTALEFFQAAALIHDDIIDRSDTRRGRPSVHRQFSGRHADAGWHLDPERFGVSAAILAGDLCLAFSEELFTAS
;
A
#
# COMPACT_ATOMS: atom_id res chain seq x y z
N MET A 1 36.79 -3.46 51.62
CA MET A 1 35.70 -4.45 51.63
C MET A 1 34.56 -3.80 52.40
N LEU A 2 33.38 -3.46 51.86
CA LEU A 2 32.64 -3.96 50.70
C LEU A 2 32.05 -2.79 49.86
N SER A 3 32.05 -2.93 48.54
CA SER A 3 31.29 -2.06 47.62
C SER A 3 29.78 -2.24 47.81
N ALA A 4 29.03 -1.14 47.66
CA ALA A 4 27.58 -1.15 47.56
C ALA A 4 27.12 -1.96 46.32
N PRO A 5 25.97 -2.65 46.38
CA PRO A 5 25.45 -3.39 45.24
C PRO A 5 24.99 -2.41 44.14
N ALA A 6 25.40 -2.69 42.91
CA ALA A 6 24.91 -2.00 41.73
C ALA A 6 23.39 -2.21 41.60
N THR A 7 22.66 -1.12 41.45
CA THR A 7 21.26 -1.11 41.00
C THR A 7 21.15 -1.79 39.64
N PRO A 8 20.18 -2.70 39.44
CA PRO A 8 19.99 -3.32 38.14
C PRO A 8 19.53 -2.28 37.13
N ASP A 9 20.23 -2.24 36.00
CA ASP A 9 19.88 -1.49 34.80
C ASP A 9 18.51 -1.96 34.28
N GLN A 10 17.50 -1.09 34.35
CA GLN A 10 16.16 -1.34 33.80
C GLN A 10 16.07 -0.93 32.32
N GLY A 11 17.10 -1.27 31.53
CA GLY A 11 17.24 -0.95 30.11
C GLY A 11 16.44 -1.86 29.17
N GLY A 12 15.18 -2.18 29.50
CA GLY A 12 14.26 -2.70 28.48
C GLY A 12 13.84 -1.56 27.54
N PRO A 13 13.59 -1.79 26.24
CA PRO A 13 13.04 -0.74 25.40
C PRO A 13 11.69 -0.32 25.98
N VAL A 14 11.60 0.93 26.43
CA VAL A 14 10.35 1.54 26.91
C VAL A 14 9.31 1.36 25.81
N PRO A 15 8.11 0.79 26.09
CA PRO A 15 7.06 0.55 25.09
C PRO A 15 6.74 1.76 24.20
N ASP A 16 6.99 2.97 24.71
CA ASP A 16 6.84 4.25 24.01
C ASP A 16 7.83 4.43 22.85
N ALA A 17 9.08 3.94 22.98
CA ALA A 17 10.10 4.10 21.95
C ALA A 17 9.83 3.24 20.70
N ILE A 18 9.42 1.98 20.91
CA ILE A 18 9.05 1.05 19.83
C ILE A 18 7.80 1.57 19.12
N THR A 19 6.78 1.98 19.89
CA THR A 19 5.54 2.55 19.34
C THR A 19 5.83 3.81 18.52
N ALA A 20 6.63 4.74 19.05
CA ALA A 20 6.98 5.97 18.35
C ALA A 20 7.77 5.71 17.07
N GLU A 21 8.66 4.71 17.08
CA GLU A 21 9.42 4.32 15.91
C GLU A 21 8.55 3.68 14.83
N GLN A 22 7.67 2.77 15.23
CA GLN A 22 6.69 2.17 14.35
C GLN A 22 5.83 3.24 13.67
N GLU A 23 5.40 4.25 14.43
CA GLU A 23 4.58 5.34 13.89
C GLU A 23 5.35 6.23 12.93
N ARG A 24 6.65 6.50 13.18
CA ARG A 24 7.52 7.19 12.21
C ARG A 24 7.67 6.42 10.91
N PHE A 25 7.86 5.09 10.99
CA PHE A 25 7.92 4.23 9.81
C PHE A 25 6.59 4.29 9.03
N ARG A 26 5.45 4.11 9.71
CA ARG A 26 4.12 4.16 9.09
C ARG A 26 3.84 5.51 8.44
N SER A 27 4.23 6.60 9.08
CA SER A 27 4.09 7.96 8.54
C SER A 27 4.91 8.13 7.26
N SER A 28 6.15 7.64 7.26
CA SER A 28 7.05 7.69 6.10
C SER A 28 6.53 6.83 4.95
N LEU A 29 6.02 5.65 5.26
CA LEU A 29 5.38 4.74 4.30
C LEU A 29 4.14 5.38 3.66
N THR A 30 3.21 5.90 4.46
CA THR A 30 2.00 6.57 3.96
C THR A 30 2.37 7.74 3.04
N ARG A 31 3.31 8.58 3.47
CA ARG A 31 3.78 9.70 2.66
C ARG A 31 4.39 9.23 1.33
N THR A 32 5.21 8.17 1.35
CA THR A 32 5.82 7.62 0.12
C THR A 32 4.76 7.08 -0.85
N ILE A 33 3.73 6.40 -0.34
CA ILE A 33 2.60 5.94 -1.17
C ILE A 33 1.87 7.13 -1.81
N GLU A 34 1.59 8.17 -1.03
CA GLU A 34 0.87 9.36 -1.49
C GLU A 34 1.68 10.16 -2.53
N GLU A 35 2.97 10.38 -2.28
CA GLU A 35 3.89 11.05 -3.20
C GLU A 35 4.00 10.27 -4.51
N PHE A 36 4.22 8.94 -4.45
CA PHE A 36 4.33 8.11 -5.65
C PHE A 36 3.02 8.09 -6.46
N LEU A 37 1.86 7.95 -5.81
CA LEU A 37 0.58 7.98 -6.53
C LEU A 37 0.26 9.34 -7.13
N ALA A 38 0.73 10.44 -6.54
CA ALA A 38 0.62 11.76 -7.15
C ALA A 38 1.46 11.86 -8.43
N GLU A 39 2.69 11.35 -8.42
CA GLU A 39 3.54 11.30 -9.62
C GLU A 39 2.91 10.45 -10.72
N GLN A 40 2.44 9.25 -10.39
CA GLN A 40 1.78 8.37 -11.36
C GLN A 40 0.48 8.98 -11.90
N ARG A 41 -0.26 9.73 -11.09
CA ARG A 41 -1.44 10.48 -11.54
C ARG A 41 -1.06 11.46 -12.65
N ASP A 42 0.04 12.20 -12.50
CA ASP A 42 0.48 13.18 -13.49
C ASP A 42 0.93 12.50 -14.80
N VAL A 43 1.62 11.35 -14.70
CA VAL A 43 1.98 10.53 -15.86
C VAL A 43 0.74 10.06 -16.62
N LEU A 44 -0.27 9.55 -15.91
CA LEU A 44 -1.50 9.04 -16.50
C LEU A 44 -2.39 10.17 -17.06
N ALA A 45 -2.42 11.35 -16.42
CA ALA A 45 -3.10 12.53 -16.94
C ALA A 45 -2.55 12.97 -18.30
N ALA A 46 -1.23 12.86 -18.50
CA ALA A 46 -0.61 13.16 -19.79
C ALA A 46 -1.00 12.18 -20.91
N ILE A 47 -1.48 10.98 -20.56
CA ILE A 47 -1.96 9.97 -21.51
C ILE A 47 -3.46 10.17 -21.77
N SER A 48 -4.27 10.18 -20.71
CA SER A 48 -5.72 10.38 -20.79
C SER A 48 -6.35 10.61 -19.41
N ASP A 49 -7.18 11.65 -19.28
CA ASP A 49 -7.97 11.91 -18.08
C ASP A 49 -8.91 10.74 -17.69
N GLU A 50 -9.31 9.91 -18.66
CA GLU A 50 -10.16 8.73 -18.41
C GLU A 50 -9.45 7.62 -17.63
N SER A 51 -8.12 7.69 -17.50
CA SER A 51 -7.32 6.74 -16.72
C SER A 51 -7.22 7.11 -15.24
N LEU A 52 -7.48 8.36 -14.87
CA LEU A 52 -7.40 8.86 -13.49
C LEU A 52 -8.28 8.12 -12.47
N PRO A 53 -9.47 7.59 -12.83
CA PRO A 53 -10.24 6.74 -11.93
C PRO A 53 -9.48 5.50 -11.45
N LEU A 54 -8.57 4.93 -12.25
CA LEU A 54 -7.76 3.78 -11.85
C LEU A 54 -6.87 4.15 -10.66
N ILE A 55 -6.15 5.28 -10.77
CA ILE A 55 -5.31 5.79 -9.68
C ILE A 55 -6.14 6.13 -8.44
N ALA A 56 -7.32 6.73 -8.61
CA ALA A 56 -8.20 7.03 -7.47
C ALA A 56 -8.67 5.76 -6.73
N SER A 57 -9.01 4.69 -7.46
CA SER A 57 -9.37 3.41 -6.86
C SER A 57 -8.19 2.75 -6.15
N ILE A 58 -6.98 2.79 -6.75
CA ILE A 58 -5.75 2.28 -6.14
C ILE A 58 -5.40 3.07 -4.87
N ALA A 59 -5.46 4.41 -4.91
CA ALA A 59 -5.24 5.28 -3.76
C ALA A 59 -6.22 4.98 -2.62
N THR A 60 -7.49 4.72 -2.94
CA THR A 60 -8.49 4.36 -1.93
C THR A 60 -8.16 3.02 -1.26
N LEU A 61 -7.75 2.01 -2.04
CA LEU A 61 -7.42 0.69 -1.52
C LEU A 61 -6.14 0.71 -0.67
N THR A 62 -5.16 1.49 -1.11
CA THR A 62 -3.85 1.65 -0.48
C THR A 62 -3.84 2.71 0.62
N GLY A 63 -4.86 3.56 0.77
CA GLY A 63 -4.91 4.66 1.74
C GLY A 63 -5.15 4.25 3.21
N GLY A 64 -5.14 2.96 3.54
CA GLY A 64 -5.36 2.53 4.92
C GLY A 64 -5.01 1.07 5.21
N GLY A 65 -5.26 0.66 6.45
CA GLY A 65 -4.99 -0.68 6.96
C GLY A 65 -3.87 -0.73 7.99
N LYS A 66 -3.65 -1.93 8.53
CA LYS A 66 -2.67 -2.14 9.62
C LYS A 66 -1.21 -2.13 9.14
N ARG A 67 -0.96 -2.07 7.81
CA ARG A 67 0.38 -2.12 7.18
C ARG A 67 1.23 -3.29 7.66
N MET A 68 0.60 -4.42 7.97
CA MET A 68 1.28 -5.53 8.64
C MET A 68 2.45 -6.07 7.81
N ARG A 69 2.32 -6.10 6.48
CA ARG A 69 3.37 -6.58 5.57
C ARG A 69 4.58 -5.64 5.59
N ALA A 70 4.35 -4.34 5.40
CA ALA A 70 5.41 -3.34 5.50
C ALA A 70 6.08 -3.33 6.89
N LEU A 71 5.30 -3.49 7.97
CA LEU A 71 5.82 -3.57 9.34
C LEU A 71 6.69 -4.81 9.58
N LEU A 72 6.28 -5.98 9.09
CA LEU A 72 7.09 -7.19 9.18
C LEU A 72 8.40 -7.05 8.40
N CYS A 73 8.36 -6.42 7.22
CA CYS A 73 9.56 -6.09 6.45
C CYS A 73 10.50 -5.17 7.24
N TYR A 74 9.97 -4.07 7.80
CA TYR A 74 10.72 -3.12 8.60
C TYR A 74 11.36 -3.76 9.84
N TRP A 75 10.60 -4.56 10.59
CA TRP A 75 11.13 -5.21 11.79
C TRP A 75 12.13 -6.32 11.46
N GLY A 76 11.99 -6.99 10.30
CA GLY A 76 13.01 -7.87 9.76
C GLY A 76 14.33 -7.13 9.47
N TRP A 77 14.26 -5.97 8.83
CA TRP A 77 15.41 -5.08 8.60
C TRP A 77 16.08 -4.67 9.92
N ARG A 78 15.29 -4.25 10.92
CA ARG A 78 15.80 -3.88 12.25
C ARG A 78 16.46 -5.06 12.97
N ALA A 79 15.87 -6.25 12.91
CA ALA A 79 16.42 -7.46 13.51
C ALA A 79 17.74 -7.89 12.86
N ALA A 80 17.94 -7.60 11.57
CA ALA A 80 19.19 -7.83 10.85
C ALA A 80 20.28 -6.77 11.14
N GLY A 81 20.05 -5.82 12.06
CA GLY A 81 20.99 -4.75 12.39
C GLY A 81 20.87 -3.51 11.50
N GLY A 82 19.84 -3.43 10.66
CA GLY A 82 19.58 -2.28 9.79
C GLY A 82 19.24 -1.01 10.56
N SER A 83 19.66 0.14 10.04
CA SER A 83 19.37 1.45 10.64
C SER A 83 17.90 1.84 10.50
N PRO A 84 17.23 2.37 11.55
CA PRO A 84 15.88 2.94 11.44
C PRO A 84 15.81 4.20 10.57
N SER A 85 16.94 4.86 10.30
CA SER A 85 16.99 6.04 9.43
C SER A 85 17.17 5.69 7.94
N SER A 86 17.33 4.41 7.61
CA SER A 86 17.47 3.97 6.22
C SER A 86 16.15 4.15 5.45
N PRO A 87 16.17 4.68 4.22
CA PRO A 87 14.99 4.74 3.37
C PRO A 87 14.60 3.37 2.80
N ALA A 88 15.54 2.42 2.70
CA ALA A 88 15.34 1.11 2.06
C ALA A 88 14.12 0.33 2.57
N PRO A 89 13.88 0.14 3.89
CA PRO A 89 12.68 -0.57 4.35
C PRO A 89 11.37 0.18 4.09
N VAL A 90 11.41 1.52 3.94
CA VAL A 90 10.23 2.29 3.54
C VAL A 90 9.90 1.99 2.08
N VAL A 91 10.89 2.03 1.18
CA VAL A 91 10.68 1.72 -0.24
C VAL A 91 10.21 0.27 -0.45
N ALA A 92 10.89 -0.69 0.18
CA ALA A 92 10.48 -2.09 0.13
C ALA A 92 9.08 -2.32 0.74
N GLY A 93 8.75 -1.63 1.83
CA GLY A 93 7.42 -1.65 2.42
C GLY A 93 6.35 -1.09 1.49
N THR A 94 6.63 0.01 0.79
CA THR A 94 5.72 0.63 -0.19
C THR A 94 5.45 -0.33 -1.34
N ALA A 95 6.51 -0.95 -1.91
CA ALA A 95 6.37 -1.97 -2.94
C ALA A 95 5.47 -3.13 -2.49
N LEU A 96 5.68 -3.66 -1.27
CA LEU A 96 4.85 -4.72 -0.70
C LEU A 96 3.37 -4.34 -0.55
N GLU A 97 3.06 -3.08 -0.24
CA GLU A 97 1.68 -2.63 -0.15
C GLU A 97 1.01 -2.54 -1.54
N PHE A 98 1.74 -2.15 -2.59
CA PHE A 98 1.25 -2.21 -3.97
C PHE A 98 1.09 -3.64 -4.48
N PHE A 99 2.06 -4.52 -4.22
CA PHE A 99 1.93 -5.95 -4.51
C PHE A 99 0.68 -6.54 -3.85
N GLN A 100 0.44 -6.20 -2.57
CA GLN A 100 -0.76 -6.64 -1.87
C GLN A 100 -2.04 -6.05 -2.49
N ALA A 101 -2.01 -4.79 -2.94
CA ALA A 101 -3.16 -4.18 -3.61
C ALA A 101 -3.50 -4.94 -4.91
N ALA A 102 -2.49 -5.29 -5.72
CA ALA A 102 -2.66 -6.11 -6.93
C ALA A 102 -3.36 -7.44 -6.61
N ALA A 103 -2.83 -8.19 -5.64
CA ALA A 103 -3.41 -9.46 -5.22
C ALA A 103 -4.88 -9.32 -4.78
N LEU A 104 -5.21 -8.30 -3.96
CA LEU A 104 -6.59 -8.10 -3.51
C LEU A 104 -7.56 -7.76 -4.66
N ILE A 105 -7.11 -6.96 -5.62
CA ILE A 105 -7.94 -6.55 -6.76
C ILE A 105 -8.25 -7.76 -7.64
N HIS A 106 -7.23 -8.58 -7.95
CA HIS A 106 -7.42 -9.79 -8.76
C HIS A 106 -8.20 -10.87 -7.99
N ASP A 107 -7.95 -11.05 -6.70
CA ASP A 107 -8.72 -11.98 -5.85
C ASP A 107 -10.21 -11.60 -5.83
N ASP A 108 -10.55 -10.32 -5.72
CA ASP A 108 -11.95 -9.88 -5.74
C ASP A 108 -12.67 -10.31 -7.04
N ILE A 109 -11.96 -10.42 -8.16
CA ILE A 109 -12.50 -10.91 -9.43
C ILE A 109 -12.64 -12.44 -9.41
N ILE A 110 -11.58 -13.15 -9.02
CA ILE A 110 -11.51 -14.62 -9.00
C ILE A 110 -12.60 -15.17 -8.06
N ASP A 111 -12.74 -14.56 -6.89
CA ASP A 111 -13.71 -14.96 -5.86
C ASP A 111 -15.10 -14.36 -6.06
N ARG A 112 -15.27 -13.49 -7.07
CA ARG A 112 -16.52 -12.73 -7.33
C ARG A 112 -17.00 -11.96 -6.09
N SER A 113 -16.07 -11.30 -5.41
CA SER A 113 -16.35 -10.52 -4.21
C SER A 113 -16.85 -9.12 -4.57
N ASP A 114 -18.11 -8.83 -4.25
CA ASP A 114 -18.72 -7.52 -4.52
C ASP A 114 -18.17 -6.40 -3.64
N THR A 115 -17.60 -6.75 -2.49
CA THR A 115 -17.15 -5.77 -1.49
C THR A 115 -15.77 -6.10 -0.93
N ARG A 116 -15.02 -5.04 -0.60
CA ARG A 116 -13.73 -5.06 0.04
C ARG A 116 -13.67 -3.98 1.11
N ARG A 117 -13.38 -4.38 2.36
CA ARG A 117 -13.27 -3.45 3.52
C ARG A 117 -14.50 -2.52 3.67
N GLY A 118 -15.70 -3.07 3.43
CA GLY A 118 -16.96 -2.32 3.54
C GLY A 118 -17.26 -1.37 2.39
N ARG A 119 -16.47 -1.40 1.30
CA ARG A 119 -16.69 -0.61 0.07
C ARG A 119 -16.88 -1.56 -1.11
N PRO A 120 -17.48 -1.13 -2.23
CA PRO A 120 -17.50 -1.93 -3.46
C PRO A 120 -16.08 -2.31 -3.89
N SER A 121 -15.87 -3.54 -4.35
CA SER A 121 -14.61 -3.95 -4.96
C SER A 121 -14.33 -3.16 -6.25
N VAL A 122 -13.09 -3.15 -6.73
CA VAL A 122 -12.71 -2.31 -7.89
C VAL A 122 -13.56 -2.64 -9.12
N HIS A 123 -13.82 -3.92 -9.42
CA HIS A 123 -14.65 -4.28 -10.57
C HIS A 123 -16.10 -3.78 -10.43
N ARG A 124 -16.66 -3.79 -9.21
CA ARG A 124 -18.00 -3.21 -8.95
C ARG A 124 -18.02 -1.69 -9.02
N GLN A 125 -16.95 -1.01 -8.59
CA GLN A 125 -16.84 0.45 -8.74
C GLN A 125 -16.89 0.86 -10.21
N PHE A 126 -16.14 0.18 -11.08
CA PHE A 126 -16.10 0.50 -12.50
C PHE A 126 -17.36 0.04 -13.26
N SER A 127 -17.97 -1.09 -12.89
CA SER A 127 -19.29 -1.50 -13.40
C SER A 127 -20.36 -0.43 -13.09
N GLY A 128 -20.41 0.03 -11.83
CA GLY A 128 -21.31 1.11 -11.42
C GLY A 128 -21.07 2.41 -12.19
N ARG A 129 -19.81 2.84 -12.32
CA ARG A 129 -19.45 4.03 -13.10
C ARG A 129 -19.92 3.95 -14.56
N HIS A 130 -19.76 2.79 -15.20
CA HIS A 130 -20.19 2.58 -16.58
C HIS A 130 -21.72 2.65 -16.71
N ALA A 131 -22.45 2.04 -15.77
CA ALA A 131 -23.90 2.09 -15.74
C ALA A 131 -24.42 3.52 -15.50
N ASP A 132 -23.85 4.24 -14.52
CA ASP A 132 -24.22 5.62 -14.18
C ASP A 132 -23.98 6.59 -15.35
N ALA A 133 -22.93 6.35 -16.13
CA ALA A 133 -22.61 7.17 -17.30
C ALA A 133 -23.43 6.81 -18.56
N GLY A 134 -24.23 5.73 -18.52
CA GLY A 134 -25.04 5.29 -19.66
C GLY A 134 -24.24 4.86 -20.88
N TRP A 135 -23.02 4.36 -20.67
CA TRP A 135 -22.15 3.92 -21.77
C TRP A 135 -22.69 2.66 -22.45
N HIS A 136 -22.32 2.47 -23.71
CA HIS A 136 -22.72 1.29 -24.48
C HIS A 136 -21.97 0.02 -24.03
N LEU A 137 -22.57 -1.15 -24.30
CA LEU A 137 -22.03 -2.48 -23.95
C LEU A 137 -22.21 -2.86 -22.47
N ASP A 138 -21.60 -3.98 -22.07
CA ASP A 138 -21.78 -4.63 -20.77
C ASP A 138 -20.95 -3.96 -19.66
N PRO A 139 -21.61 -3.35 -18.64
CA PRO A 139 -20.93 -2.72 -17.51
C PRO A 139 -20.08 -3.70 -16.69
N GLU A 140 -20.51 -4.96 -16.53
CA GLU A 140 -19.79 -5.94 -15.71
C GLU A 140 -18.46 -6.30 -16.35
N ARG A 141 -18.47 -6.57 -17.67
CA ARG A 141 -17.24 -6.82 -18.42
C ARG A 141 -16.30 -5.62 -18.41
N PHE A 142 -16.83 -4.39 -18.49
CA PHE A 142 -16.03 -3.18 -18.35
C PHE A 142 -15.37 -3.12 -16.96
N GLY A 143 -16.14 -3.36 -15.90
CA GLY A 143 -15.67 -3.39 -14.52
C GLY A 143 -14.55 -4.40 -14.29
N VAL A 144 -14.72 -5.63 -14.76
CA VAL A 144 -13.68 -6.68 -14.68
C VAL A 144 -12.42 -6.27 -15.44
N SER A 145 -12.56 -5.74 -16.66
CA SER A 145 -11.41 -5.33 -17.48
C SER A 145 -10.62 -4.19 -16.82
N ALA A 146 -11.31 -3.18 -16.28
CA ALA A 146 -10.70 -2.08 -15.56
C ALA A 146 -9.98 -2.56 -14.27
N ALA A 147 -10.58 -3.51 -13.55
CA ALA A 147 -9.98 -4.07 -12.35
C ALA A 147 -8.73 -4.92 -12.65
N ILE A 148 -8.71 -5.68 -13.75
CA ILE A 148 -7.49 -6.38 -14.20
C ILE A 148 -6.37 -5.37 -14.43
N LEU A 149 -6.62 -4.31 -15.20
CA LEU A 149 -5.64 -3.26 -15.48
C LEU A 149 -5.19 -2.52 -14.20
N ALA A 150 -6.09 -2.27 -13.26
CA ALA A 150 -5.74 -1.65 -11.98
C ALA A 150 -4.80 -2.54 -11.15
N GLY A 151 -5.04 -3.85 -11.14
CA GLY A 151 -4.15 -4.82 -10.50
C GLY A 151 -2.79 -4.92 -11.19
N ASP A 152 -2.76 -4.92 -12.53
CA ASP A 152 -1.53 -4.95 -13.32
C ASP A 152 -0.69 -3.68 -13.08
N LEU A 153 -1.33 -2.51 -13.02
CA LEU A 153 -0.66 -1.25 -12.64
C LEU A 153 -0.06 -1.34 -11.24
N CYS A 154 -0.78 -1.91 -10.27
CA CYS A 154 -0.23 -2.09 -8.92
C CYS A 154 1.00 -3.01 -8.90
N LEU A 155 1.02 -4.06 -9.73
CA LEU A 155 2.18 -4.93 -9.85
C LEU A 155 3.37 -4.18 -10.48
N ALA A 156 3.13 -3.42 -11.56
CA ALA A 156 4.15 -2.59 -12.19
C ALA A 156 4.73 -1.54 -11.23
N PHE A 157 3.88 -0.87 -10.45
CA PHE A 157 4.30 0.09 -9.41
C PHE A 157 5.15 -0.57 -8.32
N SER A 158 4.78 -1.79 -7.89
CA SER A 158 5.57 -2.56 -6.94
C SER A 158 6.98 -2.83 -7.48
N GLU A 159 7.09 -3.25 -8.73
CA GLU A 159 8.38 -3.54 -9.37
C GLU A 159 9.22 -2.28 -9.57
N GLU A 160 8.62 -1.19 -10.03
CA GLU A 160 9.27 0.11 -10.21
C GLU A 160 9.88 0.59 -8.89
N LEU A 161 9.09 0.62 -7.82
CA LEU A 161 9.57 1.02 -6.50
C LEU A 161 10.69 0.12 -5.97
N PHE A 162 10.58 -1.20 -6.15
CA PHE A 162 11.57 -2.14 -5.62
C PHE A 162 12.90 -2.13 -6.41
N THR A 163 12.85 -1.82 -7.70
CA THR A 163 14.05 -1.77 -8.56
C THR A 163 14.71 -0.40 -8.60
N ALA A 164 13.99 0.67 -8.25
CA ALA A 164 14.53 2.02 -8.11
C ALA A 164 15.31 2.24 -6.79
N SER A 165 15.27 1.28 -5.85
CA SER A 165 15.98 1.33 -4.55
C SER A 165 17.39 0.76 -4.51
#